data_AF-A0A2K5MBQ8-F1
#
_entry.id   AF-A0A2K5MBQ8-F1
#
_cell.length_a   1.000
_cell.length_b   1.000
_cell.length_c   1.000
_cell.angle_alpha   90.00
_cell.angle_beta   90.00
_cell.angle_gamma   90.00
#
_symmetry.space_group_name_H-M   'P 1'
#
loop_
_entity.id
_entity.type
_entity.pdbx_description
1 polymer ?
#
loop_
_entity_poly.entity_id
_entity_poly.type
_entity_poly.pdbx_seq_one_letter_code
_entity_poly.pdbx_strand_id
1 'polypeptide(L)'
;MAVPAAQSPMKLMALQLLLWHSALWTVQEATPLGPASSLPQSFLLKCLEQVRKIQGDGAALQEKLVSETGCLSQLHSGLFLYQGLLQALEGISPELGPTLDTLQLDVADFATTIWQQMEDLGMAPALQPTQGAMPAFTSAFQRRAGGVLVASHLQRFLELAYRVLRHLAQS
;
A
#
# COMPACT_ATOMS: atom_id res chain seq x y z
N MET A 1 20.18 -12.55 -1.51
CA MET A 1 19.85 -11.53 -0.49
C MET A 1 19.66 -10.21 -1.21
N ALA A 2 18.40 -9.81 -1.45
CA ALA A 2 18.12 -8.54 -2.10
C ALA A 2 18.26 -7.43 -1.05
N VAL A 3 19.33 -6.65 -1.19
CA VAL A 3 19.57 -5.42 -0.44
C VAL A 3 18.37 -4.49 -0.69
N PRO A 4 17.68 -3.96 0.34
CA PRO A 4 16.69 -2.92 0.10
C PRO A 4 17.46 -1.72 -0.45
N ALA A 5 17.13 -1.32 -1.68
CA ALA A 5 17.73 -0.18 -2.33
C ALA A 5 17.58 1.04 -1.40
N ALA A 6 18.70 1.45 -0.80
CA ALA A 6 18.79 2.59 0.07
C ALA A 6 18.23 3.80 -0.68
N GLN A 7 17.06 4.27 -0.26
CA GLN A 7 16.55 5.55 -0.71
C GLN A 7 17.60 6.60 -0.33
N SER A 8 18.23 7.20 -1.34
CA SER A 8 19.28 8.19 -1.15
C SER A 8 18.80 9.32 -0.24
N PRO A 9 19.57 9.72 0.78
CA PRO A 9 19.20 10.80 1.71
C PRO A 9 18.90 12.11 0.97
N MET A 10 19.44 12.30 -0.23
CA MET A 10 19.19 13.49 -1.07
C MET A 10 17.76 13.56 -1.61
N LYS A 11 17.12 12.42 -1.90
CA LYS A 11 15.72 12.40 -2.37
C LYS A 11 14.74 12.82 -1.28
N LEU A 12 15.02 12.42 -0.04
CA LEU A 12 14.16 12.70 1.11
C LEU A 12 14.24 14.18 1.52
N MET A 13 15.45 14.76 1.47
CA MET A 13 15.66 16.20 1.64
C MET A 13 14.97 17.02 0.53
N ALA A 14 15.04 16.58 -0.72
CA ALA A 14 14.37 17.27 -1.84
C ALA A 14 12.84 17.24 -1.70
N LEU A 15 12.26 16.11 -1.28
CA LEU A 15 10.83 15.99 -1.01
C LEU A 15 10.39 16.87 0.16
N GLN A 16 11.17 16.91 1.26
CA GLN A 16 10.90 17.81 2.38
C GLN A 16 10.96 19.29 1.97
N LEU A 17 11.94 19.67 1.15
CA LEU A 17 12.05 21.03 0.62
C LEU A 17 10.85 21.39 -0.26
N LEU A 18 10.44 20.49 -1.16
CA LEU A 18 9.25 20.69 -2.01
C LEU A 18 7.96 20.85 -1.18
N LEU A 19 7.79 20.03 -0.12
CA LEU A 19 6.66 20.17 0.81
C LEU A 19 6.68 21.49 1.57
N TRP A 20 7.86 21.92 2.04
CA TRP A 20 8.01 23.21 2.73
C TRP A 20 7.71 24.41 1.82
N HIS A 21 8.17 24.37 0.57
CA HIS A 21 7.91 25.45 -0.39
C HIS A 21 6.42 25.55 -0.77
N SER A 22 5.71 24.42 -0.83
CA SER A 22 4.27 24.41 -1.11
C SER A 22 3.45 24.91 0.08
N ALA A 23 3.83 24.62 1.33
CA ALA A 23 3.20 25.16 2.53
C ALA A 23 3.48 26.66 2.77
N LEU A 24 4.65 27.16 2.34
CA LEU A 24 4.98 28.58 2.46
C LEU A 24 4.12 29.45 1.55
N TRP A 25 3.70 28.92 0.39
CA TRP A 25 2.88 29.66 -0.58
C TRP A 25 1.40 29.76 -0.17
N THR A 26 0.89 28.81 0.61
CA THR A 26 -0.51 28.86 1.10
C THR A 26 -0.74 29.95 2.16
N VAL A 27 0.32 30.52 2.73
CA VAL A 27 0.25 31.60 3.73
C VAL A 27 0.19 32.99 3.09
N GLN A 28 0.46 33.11 1.79
CA GLN A 28 0.34 34.37 1.07
C GLN A 28 -1.10 34.54 0.56
N GLU A 29 -2.05 34.66 1.50
CA GLU A 29 -3.39 35.16 1.18
C GLU A 29 -3.26 36.50 0.46
N ALA A 30 -4.02 36.63 -0.63
CA ALA A 30 -3.99 37.74 -1.58
C ALA A 30 -3.89 39.09 -0.86
N THR A 31 -2.66 39.55 -0.65
CA THR A 31 -2.40 40.87 -0.10
C THR A 31 -2.97 41.84 -1.12
N PRO A 32 -3.95 42.70 -0.77
CA PRO A 32 -4.56 43.59 -1.74
C PRO A 32 -3.45 44.47 -2.30
N LEU A 33 -3.03 44.16 -3.53
CA LEU A 33 -2.12 45.01 -4.26
C LEU A 33 -2.85 46.36 -4.38
N GLY A 34 -2.18 47.44 -3.97
CA GLY A 34 -2.70 48.79 -4.14
C GLY A 34 -3.12 49.06 -5.59
N PRO A 35 -3.83 50.16 -5.88
CA PRO A 35 -4.67 50.37 -7.07
C PRO A 35 -3.96 50.42 -8.45
N ALA A 36 -2.77 49.84 -8.59
CA ALA A 36 -2.00 49.80 -9.82
C ALA A 36 -2.14 48.44 -10.53
N SER A 37 -2.65 48.49 -11.77
CA SER A 37 -2.69 47.44 -12.80
C SER A 37 -3.65 46.26 -12.59
N SER A 38 -4.80 46.31 -13.27
CA SER A 38 -5.67 45.16 -13.49
C SER A 38 -5.06 44.22 -14.53
N LEU A 39 -4.99 42.92 -14.23
CA LEU A 39 -4.60 41.91 -15.23
C LEU A 39 -5.61 41.90 -16.40
N PRO A 40 -5.15 41.66 -17.65
CA PRO A 40 -6.05 41.47 -18.77
C PRO A 40 -7.02 40.32 -18.52
N GLN A 41 -8.31 40.55 -18.76
CA GLN A 41 -9.37 39.56 -18.46
C GLN A 41 -9.17 38.21 -19.17
N SER A 42 -8.67 38.23 -20.40
CA SER A 42 -8.36 37.02 -21.18
C SER A 42 -7.23 36.18 -20.57
N PHE A 43 -6.24 36.85 -19.95
CA PHE A 43 -5.15 36.20 -19.24
C PHE A 43 -5.67 35.55 -17.94
N LEU A 44 -6.46 36.27 -17.15
CA LEU A 44 -7.05 35.75 -15.91
C LEU A 44 -7.88 34.49 -16.16
N LEU A 45 -8.78 34.51 -17.14
CA LEU A 45 -9.62 33.35 -17.48
C LEU A 45 -8.79 32.15 -17.92
N LYS A 46 -7.73 32.37 -18.70
CA LYS A 46 -6.82 31.30 -19.14
C LYS A 46 -6.05 30.69 -17.97
N CYS A 47 -5.57 31.52 -17.04
CA CYS A 47 -4.88 31.05 -15.84
C CYS A 47 -5.82 30.26 -14.93
N LEU A 48 -7.04 30.74 -14.69
CA LEU A 48 -8.02 30.03 -13.85
C LEU A 48 -8.40 28.67 -14.44
N GLU A 49 -8.62 28.59 -15.75
CA GLU A 49 -8.93 27.32 -16.41
C GLU A 49 -7.74 26.35 -16.38
N GLN A 50 -6.52 26.85 -16.54
CA GLN A 50 -5.33 26.01 -16.40
C GLN A 50 -5.15 25.50 -14.98
N VAL A 51 -5.39 26.32 -13.96
CA VAL A 51 -5.36 25.88 -12.56
C VAL A 51 -6.40 24.80 -12.31
N ARG A 52 -7.63 24.98 -12.79
CA ARG A 52 -8.70 23.98 -12.68
C ARG A 52 -8.31 22.66 -13.36
N LYS A 53 -7.71 22.72 -14.55
CA LYS A 53 -7.22 21.54 -15.27
C LYS A 53 -6.10 20.84 -14.51
N ILE A 54 -5.10 21.59 -14.01
CA ILE A 54 -3.98 21.03 -13.24
C ILE A 54 -4.48 20.38 -11.94
N GLN A 55 -5.47 20.97 -11.28
CA GLN A 55 -6.10 20.38 -10.10
C GLN A 55 -6.81 19.06 -10.45
N GLY A 56 -7.55 19.01 -11.56
CA GLY A 56 -8.19 17.79 -12.04
C GLY A 56 -7.18 16.71 -12.42
N ASP A 57 -6.13 17.07 -13.17
CA ASP A 57 -5.04 16.16 -13.55
C ASP A 57 -4.27 15.66 -12.31
N GLY A 58 -4.10 16.53 -11.30
CA GLY A 58 -3.47 16.20 -10.02
C GLY A 58 -4.29 15.22 -9.17
N ALA A 59 -5.61 15.40 -9.12
CA ALA A 59 -6.53 14.48 -8.43
C ALA A 59 -6.54 13.10 -9.11
N ALA A 60 -6.64 13.05 -10.45
CA ALA A 60 -6.58 11.81 -11.21
C ALA A 60 -5.22 11.10 -11.08
N LEU A 61 -4.12 11.87 -10.95
CA LEU A 61 -2.80 11.32 -10.68
C LEU A 61 -2.71 10.76 -9.24
N GLN A 62 -3.27 11.46 -8.24
CA GLN A 62 -3.33 10.96 -6.87
C GLN A 62 -4.11 9.65 -6.78
N GLU A 63 -5.26 9.56 -7.45
CA GLU A 63 -6.07 8.34 -7.54
C GLU A 63 -5.30 7.18 -8.21
N LYS A 64 -4.51 7.48 -9.25
CA LYS A 64 -3.63 6.48 -9.90
C LYS A 64 -2.39 6.12 -9.08
N LEU A 65 -1.93 6.99 -8.18
CA LEU A 65 -0.80 6.70 -7.29
C LEU A 65 -1.26 5.92 -6.06
N VAL A 66 -2.45 6.21 -5.56
CA VAL A 66 -3.21 5.39 -4.59
C VAL A 66 -4.14 4.46 -5.37
N SER A 67 -3.60 3.81 -6.39
CA SER A 67 -4.42 2.91 -7.19
C SER A 67 -4.85 1.75 -6.31
N GLU A 68 -6.15 1.65 -6.04
CA GLU A 68 -6.81 0.51 -5.39
C GLU A 68 -6.24 -0.82 -5.92
N THR A 69 -5.98 -0.86 -7.22
CA THR A 69 -5.29 -1.92 -7.97
C THR A 69 -3.96 -2.37 -7.37
N GLY A 70 -3.07 -1.43 -7.03
CA GLY A 70 -1.78 -1.74 -6.43
C GLY A 70 -1.92 -2.25 -5.01
N CYS A 71 -2.94 -1.78 -4.29
CA CYS A 71 -3.15 -2.11 -2.90
C CYS A 71 -3.75 -3.52 -2.72
N LEU A 72 -4.80 -3.85 -3.48
CA LEU A 72 -5.41 -5.19 -3.45
C LEU A 72 -4.43 -6.26 -3.96
N SER A 73 -3.65 -5.96 -5.01
CA SER A 73 -2.62 -6.87 -5.51
C SER A 73 -1.50 -7.12 -4.48
N GLN A 74 -1.06 -6.08 -3.75
CA GLN A 74 -0.10 -6.23 -2.65
C GLN A 74 -0.68 -7.02 -1.48
N LEU A 75 -1.94 -6.77 -1.13
CA LEU A 75 -2.65 -7.50 -0.08
C LEU A 75 -2.73 -8.99 -0.43
N HIS A 76 -3.21 -9.33 -1.63
CA HIS A 76 -3.29 -10.71 -2.11
C HIS A 76 -1.91 -11.39 -2.12
N SER A 77 -0.89 -10.73 -2.66
CA SER A 77 0.48 -11.26 -2.68
C SER A 77 1.05 -11.50 -1.27
N GLY A 78 0.75 -10.61 -0.33
CA GLY A 78 1.13 -10.77 1.07
C GLY A 78 0.44 -11.95 1.74
N LEU A 79 -0.87 -12.12 1.54
CA LEU A 79 -1.63 -13.26 2.06
C LEU A 79 -1.07 -14.58 1.52
N PHE A 80 -0.77 -14.63 0.23
CA PHE A 80 -0.17 -15.80 -0.41
C PHE A 80 1.23 -16.15 0.14
N LEU A 81 2.04 -15.15 0.47
CA LEU A 81 3.31 -15.34 1.16
C LEU A 81 3.10 -15.94 2.56
N TYR A 82 2.16 -15.39 3.35
CA TYR A 82 1.87 -15.92 4.69
C TYR A 82 1.33 -17.33 4.65
N GLN A 83 0.55 -17.70 3.63
CA GLN A 83 0.10 -19.07 3.44
C GLN A 83 1.30 -20.03 3.27
N GLY A 84 2.27 -19.69 2.42
CA GLY A 84 3.50 -20.50 2.28
C GLY A 84 4.35 -20.57 3.56
N LEU A 85 4.43 -19.47 4.32
CA LEU A 85 5.14 -19.45 5.60
C LEU A 85 4.45 -20.31 6.67
N LEU A 86 3.12 -20.26 6.74
CA LEU A 86 2.33 -21.09 7.65
C LEU A 86 2.41 -22.56 7.27
N GLN A 87 2.46 -22.89 5.98
CA GLN A 87 2.65 -24.26 5.50
C GLN A 87 4.05 -24.79 5.84
N ALA A 88 5.09 -23.96 5.70
CA ALA A 88 6.44 -24.34 6.11
C ALA A 88 6.58 -24.63 7.61
N LEU A 89 5.65 -24.11 8.43
CA LEU A 89 5.58 -24.34 9.87
C LEU A 89 4.83 -25.63 10.26
N GLU A 90 4.36 -26.44 9.30
CA GLU A 90 3.77 -27.74 9.60
C GLU A 90 4.69 -28.57 10.51
N GLY A 91 4.08 -29.20 11.52
CA GLY A 91 4.82 -30.00 12.50
C GLY A 91 5.57 -29.21 13.57
N ILE A 92 5.17 -27.96 13.92
CA ILE A 92 5.66 -27.26 15.13
C ILE A 92 5.45 -28.12 16.38
N SER A 93 4.21 -28.56 16.63
CA SER A 93 3.84 -29.53 17.66
C SER A 93 2.39 -30.01 17.45
N PRO A 94 2.02 -31.21 17.95
CA PRO A 94 0.67 -31.76 17.77
C PRO A 94 -0.42 -30.93 18.47
N GLU A 95 -0.07 -30.19 19.51
CA GLU A 95 -1.00 -29.30 20.22
C GLU A 95 -1.35 -28.04 19.43
N LEU A 96 -0.45 -27.57 18.57
CA LEU A 96 -0.62 -26.35 17.78
C LEU A 96 -1.15 -26.61 16.36
N GLY A 97 -1.20 -27.87 15.92
CA GLY A 97 -1.67 -28.27 14.59
C GLY A 97 -3.05 -27.70 14.24
N PRO A 98 -4.11 -27.98 15.03
CA PRO A 98 -5.46 -27.50 14.73
C PRO A 98 -5.56 -25.97 14.65
N THR A 99 -4.82 -25.25 15.50
CA THR A 99 -4.78 -23.78 15.48
C THR A 99 -4.09 -23.26 14.23
N LEU A 100 -2.99 -23.91 13.80
CA LEU A 100 -2.29 -23.57 12.57
C LEU A 100 -3.16 -23.86 11.34
N ASP A 101 -3.86 -24.99 11.32
CA ASP A 101 -4.76 -25.39 10.24
C ASP A 101 -5.92 -24.39 10.10
N THR A 102 -6.52 -23.99 11.22
CA THR A 102 -7.58 -22.96 11.25
C THR A 102 -7.06 -21.64 10.69
N LEU A 103 -5.88 -21.20 11.15
CA LEU A 103 -5.29 -19.95 10.68
C LEU A 103 -4.94 -19.99 9.17
N GLN A 104 -4.44 -21.13 8.68
CA GLN A 104 -4.16 -21.31 7.25
C GLN A 104 -5.44 -21.21 6.42
N LEU A 105 -6.52 -21.84 6.88
CA LEU A 105 -7.81 -21.81 6.21
C LEU A 105 -8.37 -20.37 6.17
N ASP A 106 -8.37 -19.68 7.32
CA ASP A 106 -8.87 -18.30 7.40
C ASP A 106 -8.09 -17.34 6.48
N VAL A 107 -6.75 -17.50 6.40
CA VAL A 107 -5.91 -16.72 5.49
C VAL A 107 -6.18 -17.05 4.03
N ALA A 108 -6.43 -18.33 3.70
CA ALA A 108 -6.76 -18.77 2.35
C ALA A 108 -8.11 -18.19 1.89
N ASP A 109 -9.14 -18.31 2.73
CA ASP A 109 -10.49 -17.80 2.44
C ASP A 109 -10.48 -16.29 2.24
N PHE A 110 -9.70 -15.57 3.06
CA PHE A 110 -9.53 -14.14 2.89
C PHE A 110 -8.78 -13.80 1.59
N ALA A 111 -7.72 -14.55 1.24
CA ALA A 111 -7.02 -14.35 -0.03
C ALA A 111 -7.94 -14.58 -1.24
N THR A 112 -8.78 -15.62 -1.20
CA THR A 112 -9.79 -15.89 -2.22
C THR A 112 -10.80 -14.73 -2.34
N THR A 113 -11.25 -14.18 -1.20
CA THR A 113 -12.17 -13.03 -1.20
C THR A 113 -11.54 -11.81 -1.88
N ILE A 114 -10.28 -11.50 -1.57
CA ILE A 114 -9.56 -10.38 -2.20
C ILE A 114 -9.36 -10.63 -3.70
N TRP A 115 -9.03 -11.87 -4.10
CA TRP A 115 -8.85 -12.21 -5.51
C TRP A 115 -10.15 -12.04 -6.31
N GLN A 116 -11.28 -12.52 -5.79
CA GLN A 116 -12.60 -12.36 -6.42
C GLN A 116 -12.94 -10.87 -6.60
N GLN A 117 -12.70 -10.04 -5.59
CA GLN A 117 -12.88 -8.59 -5.71
C GLN A 117 -11.99 -8.00 -6.81
N MET A 118 -10.75 -8.46 -6.93
CA MET A 118 -9.85 -8.04 -8.00
C MET A 118 -10.36 -8.49 -9.38
N GLU A 119 -10.95 -9.69 -9.51
CA GLU A 119 -11.59 -10.15 -10.75
C GLU A 119 -12.80 -9.29 -11.13
N ASP A 120 -13.67 -9.00 -10.17
CA ASP A 120 -14.87 -8.18 -10.38
C ASP A 120 -14.54 -6.75 -10.85
N LEU A 121 -13.42 -6.20 -10.33
CA LEU A 121 -12.91 -4.90 -10.75
C LEU A 121 -12.16 -4.94 -12.10
N GLY A 122 -11.96 -6.12 -12.71
CA GLY A 122 -11.16 -6.30 -13.93
C GLY A 122 -9.66 -6.14 -13.71
N MET A 123 -9.20 -6.33 -12.47
CA MET A 123 -7.87 -6.02 -11.96
C MET A 123 -7.05 -7.25 -11.56
N ALA A 124 -7.60 -8.45 -11.71
CA ALA A 124 -6.89 -9.69 -11.39
C ALA A 124 -5.62 -9.81 -12.26
N PRO A 125 -4.43 -9.97 -11.64
CA PRO A 125 -3.20 -10.10 -12.39
C PRO A 125 -3.24 -11.37 -13.23
N ALA A 126 -2.76 -11.28 -14.48
CA ALA A 126 -2.73 -12.42 -15.41
C ALA A 126 -1.90 -13.61 -14.92
N LEU A 127 -1.00 -13.38 -13.96
CA LEU A 127 -0.18 -14.40 -13.32
C LEU A 127 -0.41 -14.35 -11.81
N GLN A 128 -0.74 -15.50 -11.22
CA GLN A 128 -0.76 -15.65 -9.77
C GLN A 128 0.65 -15.40 -9.20
N PRO A 129 0.76 -14.88 -7.97
CA PRO A 129 2.04 -14.78 -7.30
C PRO A 129 2.70 -16.16 -7.28
N THR A 130 3.97 -16.24 -7.65
CA THR A 130 4.72 -17.50 -7.53
C THR A 130 5.29 -17.57 -6.12
N GLN A 131 5.06 -18.66 -5.38
CA GLN A 131 5.73 -18.84 -4.09
C GLN A 131 7.23 -18.98 -4.36
N GLY A 132 8.01 -18.05 -3.83
CA GLY A 132 9.47 -18.19 -3.81
C GLY A 132 9.90 -19.39 -2.96
N ALA A 133 11.21 -19.63 -2.86
CA ALA A 133 11.73 -20.67 -1.98
C ALA A 133 11.29 -20.40 -0.52
N MET A 134 10.48 -21.30 0.04
CA MET A 134 10.03 -21.22 1.43
C MET A 134 11.16 -21.58 2.40
N PRO A 135 11.19 -20.98 3.60
CA PRO A 135 12.20 -21.32 4.60
C PRO A 135 12.06 -22.77 5.07
N ALA A 136 13.19 -23.48 5.16
CA ALA A 136 13.22 -24.81 5.77
C ALA A 136 13.47 -24.69 7.27
N PHE A 137 12.46 -24.99 8.09
CA PHE A 137 12.61 -25.04 9.55
C PHE A 137 13.07 -26.44 9.99
N THR A 138 14.39 -26.62 10.05
CA THR A 138 15.04 -27.93 10.24
C THR A 138 15.05 -28.43 11.69
N SER A 139 14.61 -27.61 12.65
CA SER A 139 14.53 -27.99 14.06
C SER A 139 13.22 -27.55 14.71
N ALA A 140 12.84 -28.23 15.80
CA ALA A 140 11.68 -27.84 16.61
C ALA A 140 11.80 -26.41 17.17
N PHE A 141 13.01 -25.99 17.55
CA PHE A 141 13.27 -24.62 17.98
C PHE A 141 13.00 -23.62 16.84
N GLN A 142 13.52 -23.87 15.64
CA GLN A 142 13.29 -23.01 14.48
C GLN A 142 11.81 -22.93 14.10
N ARG A 143 11.07 -24.05 14.16
CA ARG A 143 9.63 -24.06 13.93
C ARG A 143 8.89 -23.22 14.97
N ARG A 144 9.21 -23.34 16.25
CA ARG A 144 8.58 -22.54 17.31
C ARG A 144 8.91 -21.05 17.20
N ALA A 145 10.18 -20.70 17.07
CA ALA A 145 10.62 -19.31 16.92
C ALA A 145 10.09 -18.70 15.61
N GLY A 146 10.13 -19.47 14.52
CA GLY A 146 9.54 -19.11 13.23
C GLY A 146 8.04 -18.86 13.36
N GLY A 147 7.30 -19.73 14.06
CA GLY A 147 5.88 -19.57 14.31
C GLY A 147 5.55 -18.25 15.02
N VAL A 148 6.29 -17.89 16.07
CA VAL A 148 6.11 -16.62 16.77
C VAL A 148 6.37 -15.43 15.84
N LEU A 149 7.43 -15.48 15.04
CA LEU A 149 7.77 -14.41 14.09
C LEU A 149 6.72 -14.28 12.99
N VAL A 150 6.30 -15.39 12.37
CA VAL A 150 5.28 -15.40 11.32
C VAL A 150 3.96 -14.86 11.86
N ALA A 151 3.51 -15.32 13.02
CA ALA A 151 2.26 -14.87 13.63
C ALA A 151 2.28 -13.36 13.97
N SER A 152 3.36 -12.87 14.59
CA SER A 152 3.49 -11.45 14.94
C SER A 152 3.53 -10.53 13.70
N HIS A 153 4.20 -10.96 12.63
CA HIS A 153 4.23 -10.18 11.38
C HIS A 153 2.89 -10.26 10.63
N LEU A 154 2.24 -11.42 10.62
CA LEU A 154 0.90 -11.60 10.06
C LEU A 154 -0.11 -10.68 10.76
N GLN A 155 -0.10 -10.62 12.09
CA GLN A 155 -0.99 -9.73 12.83
C GLN A 155 -0.81 -8.26 12.41
N ARG A 156 0.43 -7.76 12.38
CA ARG A 156 0.71 -6.38 11.96
C ARG A 156 0.32 -6.12 10.50
N PHE A 157 0.51 -7.11 9.64
CA PHE A 157 0.06 -7.06 8.25
C PHE A 157 -1.47 -6.94 8.15
N LEU A 158 -2.21 -7.76 8.90
CA LEU A 158 -3.68 -7.73 8.92
C LEU A 158 -4.23 -6.42 9.52
N GLU A 159 -3.55 -5.83 10.51
CA GLU A 159 -3.91 -4.50 11.02
C GLU A 159 -3.81 -3.41 9.94
N LEU A 160 -2.77 -3.47 9.10
CA LEU A 160 -2.62 -2.55 7.96
C LEU A 160 -3.65 -2.85 6.87
N ALA A 161 -3.90 -4.12 6.56
CA ALA A 161 -4.90 -4.55 5.60
C ALA A 161 -6.29 -4.05 6.00
N TYR A 162 -6.67 -4.19 7.26
CA TYR A 162 -7.94 -3.68 7.78
C TYR A 162 -8.08 -2.17 7.58
N ARG A 163 -7.02 -1.40 7.89
CA ARG A 163 -7.03 0.06 7.68
C ARG A 163 -7.20 0.39 6.21
N VAL A 164 -6.44 -0.25 5.33
CA VAL A 164 -6.52 -0.05 3.88
C VAL A 164 -7.92 -0.32 3.36
N LEU A 165 -8.49 -1.49 3.68
CA LEU A 165 -9.83 -1.88 3.21
C LEU A 165 -10.89 -0.88 3.68
N ARG A 166 -10.75 -0.36 4.90
CA ARG A 166 -11.64 0.69 5.41
C ARG A 166 -11.51 2.00 4.63
N HIS A 167 -10.32 2.39 4.19
CA HIS A 167 -10.13 3.58 3.37
C HIS A 167 -10.74 3.38 1.96
N LEU A 168 -10.51 2.21 1.36
CA LEU A 168 -11.08 1.87 0.04
C LEU A 168 -12.62 1.89 0.08
N ALA A 169 -13.23 1.36 1.14
CA ALA A 169 -14.70 1.40 1.30
C ALA A 169 -15.29 2.81 1.52
N GLN A 170 -14.46 3.82 1.78
CA GLN A 170 -14.88 5.22 2.01
C GLN A 170 -14.54 6.14 0.83
N SER A 171 -13.88 5.60 -0.20
CA SER A 171 -13.47 6.30 -1.42
C SER A 171 -14.60 6.27 -2.45
#